data_AF-A0A7K1FT85-F1
#
_entry.id   AF-A0A7K1FT85-F1
#
_cell.length_a   1.000
_cell.length_b   1.000
_cell.length_c   1.000
_cell.angle_alpha   90.00
_cell.angle_beta   90.00
_cell.angle_gamma   90.00
#
_symmetry.space_group_name_H-M   'P 1'
#
loop_
_entity.id
_entity.type
_entity.pdbx_description
1 polymer ?
#
loop_
_entity_poly.entity_id
_entity_poly.type
_entity_poly.pdbx_seq_one_letter_code
_entity_poly.pdbx_strand_id
1 'polypeptide(L)' 'MIDDPRYHRPWGTQGMAELQPVQCPAGHPLGPRTMLVASSPCWCAGRPHRLWRCWECDAVWVWPGCVNKPEWQVWSGRA' A
#
# COMPACT_ATOMS: atom_id res chain seq x y z
N MET A 1 10.41 11.48 -10.61
CA MET A 1 9.91 10.40 -9.74
C MET A 1 10.15 10.86 -8.32
N ILE A 2 9.09 11.05 -7.53
CA ILE A 2 9.26 11.36 -6.12
C ILE A 2 9.36 10.00 -5.41
N ASP A 3 10.60 9.52 -5.26
CA ASP A 3 10.95 8.46 -4.33
C ASP A 3 10.75 8.99 -2.92
N ASP A 4 9.50 9.01 -2.43
CA ASP A 4 9.27 9.26 -1.02
C ASP A 4 9.83 8.06 -0.24
N PRO A 5 10.88 8.25 0.58
CA PRO A 5 11.58 7.18 1.27
C PRO A 5 10.69 6.47 2.29
N ARG A 6 9.51 7.01 2.61
CA ARG A 6 8.50 6.33 3.43
C ARG A 6 7.82 5.17 2.71
N TYR A 7 7.99 5.03 1.40
CA TYR A 7 7.30 3.98 0.62
C TYR A 7 8.26 3.05 -0.12
N HIS A 8 9.57 3.27 0.01
CA HIS A 8 10.59 2.47 -0.64
C HIS A 8 11.74 2.20 0.32
N ARG A 9 12.35 1.02 0.20
CA ARG A 9 13.59 0.66 0.89
C ARG A 9 14.64 0.19 -0.11
N PRO A 10 15.93 0.32 0.19
CA PRO A 10 16.98 -0.33 -0.58
C PRO A 10 16.75 -1.84 -0.69
N TRP A 11 17.00 -2.39 -1.88
CA TRP A 11 16.95 -3.83 -2.17
C TRP A 11 18.21 -4.23 -2.94
N GLY A 12 19.08 -4.99 -2.30
CA GLY A 12 20.39 -5.34 -2.86
C GLY A 12 21.27 -4.10 -3.06
N THR A 13 22.22 -4.17 -3.99
CA THR A 13 23.22 -3.12 -4.22
C THR A 13 22.76 -2.00 -5.15
N GLN A 14 21.68 -2.21 -5.93
CA GLN A 14 21.23 -1.28 -6.97
C GLN A 14 19.71 -1.14 -7.10
N GLY A 15 18.93 -1.83 -6.26
CA GLY A 15 17.47 -1.84 -6.35
C GLY A 15 16.79 -1.03 -5.25
N MET A 16 15.54 -0.65 -5.52
CA MET A 16 14.60 -0.18 -4.52
C MET A 16 13.39 -1.12 -4.55
N ALA A 17 12.91 -1.49 -3.37
CA ALA A 17 11.67 -2.23 -3.22
C ALA A 17 10.60 -1.33 -2.61
N GLU A 18 9.39 -1.39 -3.15
CA GLU A 18 8.23 -0.80 -2.50
C GLU A 18 8.03 -1.44 -1.12
N LEU A 19 7.76 -0.60 -0.13
CA LEU A 19 7.31 -1.07 1.18
C LEU A 19 5.85 -1.54 1.08
N GLN A 20 5.48 -2.41 2.00
CA GLN A 20 4.11 -2.90 2.17
C GLN A 20 3.74 -2.86 3.66
N PRO A 21 2.46 -2.67 4.01
CA PRO A 21 2.01 -2.78 5.39
C PRO A 21 2.26 -4.19 5.92
N VAL A 22 2.73 -4.29 7.17
CA VAL A 22 2.88 -5.57 7.88
C VAL A 22 1.67 -5.92 8.74
N GLN A 23 0.74 -4.98 8.90
CA GLN A 23 -0.46 -5.15 9.71
C GLN A 23 -1.68 -4.52 9.08
N CYS A 24 -2.82 -5.15 9.40
CA CYS A 24 -4.12 -4.78 8.90
C CYS A 24 -4.73 -3.59 9.72
N PRO A 25 -5.77 -2.78 9.34
CA PRO A 25 -6.15 -1.65 10.17
C PRO A 25 -7.00 -2.14 11.35
N ALA A 26 -7.48 -3.38 11.27
CA ALA A 26 -8.00 -4.17 12.36
C ALA A 26 -6.91 -4.96 13.12
N GLY A 27 -5.63 -4.85 12.72
CA GLY A 27 -4.48 -5.42 13.43
C GLY A 27 -3.97 -6.80 12.96
N HIS A 28 -4.60 -7.43 11.96
CA HIS A 28 -4.14 -8.76 11.48
C HIS A 28 -2.75 -8.71 10.84
N PRO A 29 -1.88 -9.70 11.04
CA PRO A 29 -0.57 -9.73 10.42
C PRO A 29 -0.67 -9.92 8.89
N LEU A 30 0.05 -9.09 8.14
CA LEU A 30 0.11 -9.12 6.68
C LEU A 30 1.48 -9.65 6.20
N GLY A 31 1.44 -10.46 5.16
CA GLY A 31 2.59 -11.13 4.58
C GLY A 31 2.21 -11.98 3.38
N PRO A 32 3.09 -12.91 2.97
CA PRO A 32 2.78 -13.83 1.89
C PRO A 32 1.48 -14.58 2.17
N ARG A 33 0.55 -14.58 1.21
CA ARG A 33 -0.74 -15.30 1.28
C ARG A 33 -1.71 -14.82 2.37
N THR A 34 -1.50 -13.66 2.98
CA THR A 34 -2.49 -13.03 3.88
C THR A 34 -2.97 -11.67 3.37
N MET A 35 -2.45 -11.26 2.21
CA MET A 35 -2.72 -9.96 1.60
C MET A 35 -2.78 -10.07 0.08
N LEU A 36 -3.75 -9.40 -0.53
CA LEU A 36 -3.76 -9.10 -1.95
C LEU A 36 -3.04 -7.76 -2.18
N VAL A 37 -2.14 -7.73 -3.16
CA VAL A 37 -1.52 -6.49 -3.66
C VAL A 37 -2.09 -6.20 -5.04
N ALA A 38 -2.62 -5.00 -5.24
CA ALA A 38 -3.22 -4.59 -6.51
C ALA A 38 -2.90 -3.13 -6.84
N SER A 39 -3.22 -2.72 -8.05
CA SER A 39 -3.16 -1.32 -8.49
C SER A 39 -4.53 -0.89 -9.00
N SER A 40 -5.03 0.24 -8.52
CA SER A 40 -6.25 0.87 -9.06
C SER A 40 -5.85 1.97 -10.05
N PRO A 41 -6.33 1.92 -11.31
CA PRO A 41 -5.94 2.87 -12.37
C PRO A 41 -6.63 4.24 -12.24
N CYS A 42 -7.01 4.66 -11.03
CA CYS A 42 -7.55 5.99 -10.79
C CYS A 42 -6.42 7.03 -10.77
N TRP A 43 -6.69 8.24 -11.29
CA TRP A 43 -5.70 9.31 -11.44
C TRP A 43 -5.95 10.53 -10.55
N CYS A 44 -6.81 10.41 -9.54
CA CYS A 44 -7.19 11.55 -8.69
C CYS A 44 -6.01 12.13 -7.88
N ALA A 45 -4.95 11.34 -7.68
CA ALA A 45 -3.70 11.77 -7.05
C ALA A 45 -2.57 12.00 -8.06
N GLY A 46 -2.88 12.16 -9.35
CA GLY A 46 -1.90 12.34 -10.43
C GLY A 46 -1.11 11.07 -10.80
N ARG A 47 -1.49 9.90 -10.26
CA ARG A 47 -0.88 8.58 -10.49
C ARG A 47 -1.82 7.45 -10.04
N PRO A 48 -1.57 6.18 -10.46
CA PRO A 48 -2.31 5.03 -9.96
C PRO A 48 -2.14 4.85 -8.45
N HIS A 49 -3.16 4.28 -7.83
CA HIS A 49 -3.14 3.90 -6.43
C HIS A 49 -2.63 2.47 -6.27
N ARG A 50 -1.70 2.27 -5.34
CA ARG A 50 -1.34 0.96 -4.82
C ARG A 50 -2.37 0.55 -3.76
N LEU A 51 -2.83 -0.68 -3.83
CA LEU A 51 -3.81 -1.25 -2.93
C LEU A 51 -3.26 -2.47 -2.22
N TRP A 52 -3.62 -2.58 -0.95
CA TRP A 52 -3.42 -3.77 -0.13
C TRP A 52 -4.77 -4.17 0.45
N ARG A 53 -5.14 -5.45 0.37
CA ARG A 53 -6.38 -5.98 0.98
C ARG A 53 -6.03 -7.15 1.88
N CYS A 54 -6.46 -7.09 3.14
CA CYS A 54 -6.33 -8.20 4.08
C CYS A 54 -7.28 -9.33 3.67
N TRP A 55 -6.81 -10.57 3.63
CA TRP A 55 -7.67 -11.72 3.31
C TRP A 55 -8.55 -12.17 4.47
N GLU A 56 -8.22 -11.77 5.70
CA GLU A 56 -8.96 -12.17 6.89
C GLU A 56 -10.21 -11.31 7.13
N CYS A 57 -10.09 -9.99 6.97
CA CYS A 57 -11.17 -9.05 7.26
C CYS A 57 -11.56 -8.11 6.11
N ASP A 58 -10.98 -8.32 4.92
CA ASP A 58 -11.24 -7.52 3.72
C ASP A 58 -10.93 -6.03 3.81
N ALA A 59 -10.30 -5.58 4.90
CA ALA A 59 -9.86 -4.21 5.05
C ALA A 59 -8.85 -3.83 3.95
N VAL A 60 -9.00 -2.61 3.43
CA VAL A 60 -8.21 -2.10 2.30
C VAL A 60 -7.38 -0.88 2.71
N TRP A 61 -6.13 -0.86 2.27
CA TRP A 61 -5.29 0.33 2.23
C TRP A 61 -5.09 0.80 0.84
N VAL A 62 -4.84 2.10 0.75
CA VAL A 62 -4.50 2.76 -0.47
C VAL A 62 -3.29 3.67 -0.26
N TRP A 63 -2.43 3.76 -1.28
CA TRP A 63 -1.47 4.84 -1.40
C TRP A 63 -1.30 5.28 -2.86
N PRO A 64 -1.39 6.58 -3.18
CA PRO A 64 -1.81 7.69 -2.31
C PRO A 64 -3.27 7.57 -1.91
N GLY A 65 -3.76 8.44 -1.01
CA GLY A 65 -5.19 8.52 -0.73
C GLY A 65 -6.03 8.73 -2.00
N CYS A 66 -7.18 8.05 -2.08
CA CYS A 66 -8.09 8.13 -3.24
C CYS A 66 -9.35 8.91 -2.87
N VAL A 67 -9.58 10.07 -3.48
CA VAL A 67 -10.78 10.89 -3.20
C VAL A 67 -12.07 10.23 -3.70
N ASN A 68 -11.97 9.35 -4.70
CA ASN A 68 -13.09 8.60 -5.24
C ASN A 68 -13.44 7.36 -4.40
N LYS A 69 -12.59 7.01 -3.44
CA LYS A 69 -12.72 5.86 -2.55
C LYS A 69 -12.32 6.25 -1.12
N PRO A 70 -13.08 7.16 -0.48
CA PRO A 70 -12.78 7.67 0.86
C PRO A 70 -12.84 6.58 1.94
N GLU A 71 -13.49 5.44 1.67
CA GLU A 71 -13.54 4.29 2.56
C GLU A 71 -12.21 3.53 2.67
N TRP A 72 -11.31 3.68 1.68
CA TRP A 72 -9.99 3.04 1.72
C TRP A 72 -9.05 3.81 2.65
N GLN A 73 -8.50 3.12 3.65
CA GLN A 73 -7.62 3.76 4.60
C GLN A 73 -6.27 4.10 3.96
N VAL A 74 -5.79 5.32 4.19
CA VAL A 74 -4.49 5.73 3.63
C VAL A 74 -3.38 5.07 4.41
N TRP A 75 -2.49 4.36 3.71
CA TRP A 75 -1.30 3.82 4.34
C TRP A 75 -0.20 4.88 4.47
N SER A 76 0.36 5.00 5.67
CA SER A 76 1.30 6.06 6.03
C SER A 76 2.77 5.74 5.72
N GLY A 77 3.06 4.58 5.12
CA GLY A 77 4.43 4.18 4.76
C GLY A 77 5.25 3.69 5.95
N ARG A 78 4.60 3.08 6.94
CA ARG A 78 5.29 2.43 8.07
C ARG A 78 5.24 0.93 7.89
N ALA A 79 6.43 0.31 7.86
CA ALA A 79 6.62 -1.12 7.96
C ALA A 79 6.46 -1.59 9.40
#